data_AF-A0A0K8QL49-F1
#
_entry.id   AF-A0A0K8QL49-F1
#
_cell.length_a   1.000
_cell.length_b   1.000
_cell.length_c   1.000
_cell.angle_alpha   90.00
_cell.angle_beta   90.00
_cell.angle_gamma   90.00
#
_symmetry.space_group_name_H-M   'P 1'
#
loop_
_entity.id
_entity.type
_entity.pdbx_description
1 polymer ?
#
loop_
_entity_poly.entity_id
_entity_poly.type
_entity_poly.pdbx_seq_one_letter_code
_entity_poly.pdbx_strand_id
1 'polypeptide(L)'
;MKHALRITLIGAALALLLLLVPRGAAAAQAERFGDYIVYYSALATDQLPPEVAKTYGFVRSSHRGLLNVAVKRGAADATAVAVAAEVSGSATNLANQRTTVRFREVRDGDAIYYLGEFPVSGADTMRFELKVTPAGGATHTLSFSQNYVTD
;
A
#
# COMPACT_ATOMS: atom_id res chain seq x y z
N MET A 1 5.18 30.10 -11.54
CA MET A 1 6.30 29.35 -10.91
C MET A 1 6.03 28.90 -9.45
N LYS A 2 4.81 29.06 -8.90
CA LYS A 2 4.49 28.66 -7.51
C LYS A 2 3.70 27.34 -7.39
N HIS A 3 3.19 26.82 -8.51
CA HIS A 3 2.38 25.60 -8.56
C HIS A 3 3.20 24.31 -8.69
N ALA A 4 4.38 24.37 -9.31
CA ALA A 4 5.26 23.20 -9.47
C ALA A 4 5.84 22.71 -8.12
N LEU A 5 6.10 23.62 -7.18
CA LEU A 5 6.70 23.29 -5.89
C LEU A 5 5.74 22.55 -4.94
N ARG A 6 4.43 22.78 -5.08
CA ARG A 6 3.41 22.14 -4.22
C ARG A 6 3.13 20.67 -4.60
N ILE A 7 3.31 20.31 -5.86
CA ILE A 7 3.07 18.95 -6.37
C ILE A 7 4.28 18.05 -6.05
N THR A 8 5.51 18.56 -6.18
CA THR A 8 6.74 17.83 -5.78
C THR A 8 6.80 17.53 -4.28
N LEU A 9 6.22 18.37 -3.43
CA LEU A 9 6.18 18.16 -1.97
C LEU A 9 5.18 17.06 -1.53
N ILE A 10 4.20 16.69 -2.37
CA ILE A 10 3.17 15.69 -2.01
C ILE A 10 3.63 14.27 -2.34
N GLY A 11 4.32 14.07 -3.47
CA GLY A 11 5.00 12.79 -3.78
C GLY A 11 6.12 12.48 -2.76
N ALA A 12 6.81 13.52 -2.28
CA ALA A 12 7.75 13.40 -1.17
C ALA A 12 7.05 13.15 0.17
N ALA A 13 5.79 13.55 0.38
CA ALA A 13 5.08 13.31 1.64
C ALA A 13 4.68 11.83 1.80
N LEU A 14 4.36 11.10 0.72
CA LEU A 14 4.14 9.66 0.78
C LEU A 14 5.47 8.88 0.92
N ALA A 15 6.56 9.41 0.33
CA ALA A 15 7.90 8.86 0.47
C ALA A 15 8.57 9.16 1.82
N LEU A 16 8.25 10.30 2.46
CA LEU A 16 8.81 10.75 3.74
C LEU A 16 8.00 10.26 4.95
N LEU A 17 6.74 9.86 4.76
CA LEU A 17 6.00 9.08 5.75
C LEU A 17 6.67 7.72 6.05
N LEU A 18 7.62 7.28 5.22
CA LEU A 18 8.39 6.04 5.44
C LEU A 18 9.58 6.20 6.42
N LEU A 19 9.97 7.41 6.83
CA LEU A 19 11.19 7.63 7.63
C LEU A 19 10.94 8.08 9.07
N LEU A 20 9.71 8.43 9.46
CA LEU A 20 9.40 8.96 10.80
C LEU A 20 8.22 8.26 11.53
N VAL A 21 7.92 7.00 11.22
CA VAL A 21 6.83 6.29 11.92
C VAL A 21 7.33 5.80 13.29
N PRO A 22 6.63 6.13 14.40
CA PRO A 22 6.93 5.54 15.70
C PRO A 22 6.80 4.01 15.62
N ARG A 23 7.58 3.26 16.41
CA ARG A 23 7.61 1.78 16.43
C ARG A 23 6.35 1.13 17.03
N GLY A 24 5.18 1.61 16.65
CA GLY A 24 3.89 1.04 16.97
C GLY A 24 2.88 1.49 15.92
N ALA A 25 2.31 0.51 15.21
CA ALA A 25 1.32 0.62 14.12
C ALA A 25 1.89 0.74 12.68
N ALA A 26 1.67 -0.33 11.89
CA ALA A 26 1.74 -0.42 10.43
C ALA A 26 3.07 0.04 9.78
N ALA A 27 4.17 -0.62 10.11
CA ALA A 27 5.42 -0.45 9.36
C ALA A 27 5.24 -0.99 7.92
N ALA A 28 5.61 -0.20 6.92
CA ALA A 28 5.70 -0.68 5.55
C ALA A 28 6.70 -1.85 5.47
N GLN A 29 6.26 -2.95 4.83
CA GLN A 29 7.04 -4.16 4.68
C GLN A 29 7.58 -4.26 3.26
N ALA A 30 8.67 -5.02 3.08
CA ALA A 30 9.25 -5.25 1.78
C ALA A 30 9.68 -6.71 1.63
N GLU A 31 9.44 -7.28 0.46
CA GLU A 31 9.86 -8.64 0.11
C GLU A 31 10.55 -8.65 -1.24
N ARG A 32 11.69 -9.34 -1.31
CA ARG A 32 12.49 -9.48 -2.53
C ARG A 32 12.21 -10.80 -3.21
N PHE A 33 12.10 -10.79 -4.53
CA PHE A 33 12.00 -11.98 -5.36
C PHE A 33 12.59 -11.71 -6.75
N GLY A 34 13.53 -12.55 -7.18
CA GLY A 34 14.33 -12.27 -8.38
C GLY A 34 14.98 -10.88 -8.31
N ASP A 35 14.81 -10.08 -9.37
CA ASP A 35 15.30 -8.70 -9.46
C ASP A 35 14.32 -7.66 -8.90
N TYR A 36 13.23 -8.10 -8.28
CA TYR A 36 12.13 -7.24 -7.85
C TYR A 36 12.03 -7.13 -6.34
N ILE A 37 11.45 -6.01 -5.91
CA ILE A 37 11.10 -5.71 -4.53
C ILE A 37 9.65 -5.27 -4.49
N VAL A 38 8.82 -5.99 -3.75
CA VAL A 38 7.44 -5.58 -3.44
C VAL A 38 7.47 -4.85 -2.12
N TYR A 39 7.11 -3.57 -2.13
CA TYR A 39 6.76 -2.83 -0.94
C TYR A 39 5.25 -2.95 -0.72
N TYR A 40 4.84 -3.28 0.50
CA TYR A 40 3.43 -3.40 0.83
C TYR A 40 3.14 -2.89 2.24
N SER A 41 1.96 -2.32 2.41
CA SER A 41 1.45 -1.91 3.71
C SER A 41 -0.07 -2.02 3.75
N ALA A 42 -0.60 -2.11 4.98
CA ALA A 42 -2.01 -2.10 5.25
C ALA A 42 -2.29 -1.16 6.42
N LEU A 43 -3.28 -0.28 6.28
CA LEU A 43 -3.66 0.70 7.30
C LEU A 43 -5.14 1.04 7.22
N ALA A 44 -5.71 1.60 8.29
CA ALA A 44 -7.06 2.14 8.26
C ALA A 44 -7.08 3.53 7.59
N THR A 45 -8.08 3.81 6.77
CA THR A 45 -8.10 5.03 5.94
C THR A 45 -8.19 6.33 6.74
N ASP A 46 -8.65 6.29 7.99
CA ASP A 46 -8.62 7.42 8.92
C ASP A 46 -7.20 7.80 9.36
N GLN A 47 -6.27 6.86 9.33
CA GLN A 47 -4.84 7.07 9.58
C GLN A 47 -4.14 7.79 8.41
N LEU A 48 -4.78 7.90 7.25
CA LEU A 48 -4.26 8.72 6.15
C LEU A 48 -4.29 10.20 6.53
N PRO A 49 -3.26 10.97 6.16
CA PRO A 49 -3.34 12.42 6.17
C PRO A 49 -4.57 12.90 5.37
N PRO A 50 -5.33 13.90 5.85
CA PRO A 50 -6.53 14.41 5.18
C PRO A 50 -6.33 14.73 3.70
N GLU A 51 -5.17 15.29 3.36
CA GLU A 51 -4.79 15.71 2.02
C GLU A 51 -4.55 14.50 1.11
N VAL A 52 -3.95 13.43 1.63
CA VAL A 52 -3.72 12.18 0.88
C VAL A 52 -5.05 11.49 0.61
N ALA A 53 -5.90 11.38 1.64
CA ALA A 53 -7.24 10.82 1.50
C ALA A 53 -8.06 11.59 0.46
N LYS A 54 -8.04 12.92 0.52
CA LYS A 54 -8.73 13.78 -0.47
C LYS A 54 -8.17 13.63 -1.87
N THR A 55 -6.84 13.62 -2.03
CA THR A 55 -6.16 13.54 -3.33
C THR A 55 -6.51 12.25 -4.06
N TYR A 56 -6.56 11.14 -3.31
CA TYR A 56 -6.83 9.83 -3.87
C TYR A 56 -8.30 9.39 -3.74
N GLY A 57 -9.18 10.21 -3.17
CA GLY A 57 -10.62 9.93 -3.08
C GLY A 57 -11.02 8.90 -2.02
N PHE A 58 -10.24 8.76 -0.95
CA PHE A 58 -10.57 7.89 0.18
C PHE A 58 -11.49 8.59 1.18
N VAL A 59 -12.55 7.90 1.58
CA VAL A 59 -13.34 8.29 2.76
C VAL A 59 -12.57 7.86 3.99
N ARG A 60 -12.15 8.82 4.81
CA ARG A 60 -11.44 8.54 6.08
C ARG A 60 -12.38 7.85 7.06
N SER A 61 -12.06 6.61 7.42
CA SER A 61 -12.82 5.80 8.37
C SER A 61 -11.95 4.65 8.91
N SER A 62 -12.08 4.37 10.20
CA SER A 62 -11.49 3.19 10.85
C SER A 62 -12.06 1.86 10.32
N HIS A 63 -13.29 1.90 9.77
CA HIS A 63 -14.02 0.77 9.21
C HIS A 63 -13.66 0.48 7.74
N ARG A 64 -12.63 1.18 7.21
CA ARG A 64 -12.13 1.01 5.85
C ARG A 64 -10.62 0.80 5.92
N GLY A 65 -10.18 -0.36 5.48
CA GLY A 65 -8.78 -0.66 5.30
C GLY A 65 -8.29 -0.28 3.90
N LEU A 66 -7.02 0.08 3.81
CA LEU A 66 -6.30 0.35 2.57
C LEU A 66 -5.07 -0.54 2.51
N LEU A 67 -4.98 -1.33 1.44
CA LEU A 67 -3.74 -1.98 1.00
C LEU A 67 -3.03 -1.08 0.01
N ASN A 68 -1.74 -0.86 0.23
CA ASN A 68 -0.85 -0.21 -0.72
C ASN A 68 0.22 -1.22 -1.15
N VAL A 69 0.44 -1.36 -2.46
CA VAL A 69 1.49 -2.19 -3.04
C VAL A 69 2.26 -1.38 -4.07
N ALA A 70 3.59 -1.41 -4.00
CA ALA A 70 4.47 -0.83 -5.01
C ALA A 70 5.54 -1.85 -5.40
N VAL A 71 5.85 -1.93 -6.68
CA VAL A 71 6.85 -2.86 -7.20
C VAL A 71 8.02 -2.06 -7.78
N LYS A 72 9.23 -2.43 -7.36
CA LYS A 72 10.47 -1.87 -7.92
C LYS A 72 11.37 -2.98 -8.45
N ARG A 73 12.23 -2.63 -9.41
CA ARG A 73 13.32 -3.50 -9.90
C ARG A 73 14.67 -2.89 -9.53
N GLY A 74 15.61 -3.73 -9.11
CA GLY A 74 16.97 -3.34 -8.73
C GLY A 74 17.30 -3.60 -7.26
N ALA A 75 18.40 -3.02 -6.78
CA ALA A 75 18.79 -3.09 -5.38
C ALA A 75 17.81 -2.31 -4.48
N ALA A 76 17.70 -2.65 -3.19
CA ALA A 76 16.85 -1.90 -2.23
C ALA A 76 17.55 -0.62 -1.79
N ASP A 77 17.80 0.26 -2.73
CA ASP A 77 18.38 1.57 -2.51
C ASP A 77 17.68 2.59 -3.42
N ALA A 78 18.24 3.80 -3.48
CA ALA A 78 17.68 4.89 -4.27
C ALA A 78 17.70 4.65 -5.79
N THR A 79 18.40 3.62 -6.28
CA THR A 79 18.48 3.28 -7.70
C THR A 79 17.34 2.39 -8.18
N ALA A 80 16.52 1.87 -7.27
CA ALA A 80 15.39 1.02 -7.59
C ALA A 80 14.34 1.76 -8.42
N VAL A 81 14.00 1.23 -9.60
CA VAL A 81 13.05 1.83 -10.53
C VAL A 81 11.67 1.21 -10.36
N ALA A 82 10.61 2.02 -10.35
CA ALA A 82 9.24 1.51 -10.29
C ALA A 82 8.91 0.68 -11.55
N VAL A 83 8.20 -0.43 -11.35
CA VAL A 83 7.79 -1.33 -12.44
C VAL A 83 6.29 -1.55 -12.35
N ALA A 84 5.60 -1.42 -13.48
CA ALA A 84 4.18 -1.76 -13.58
C ALA A 84 3.97 -3.25 -13.27
N ALA A 85 2.86 -3.60 -12.63
CA ALA A 85 2.54 -4.96 -12.24
C ALA A 85 1.02 -5.21 -12.29
N GLU A 86 0.64 -6.45 -12.46
CA GLU A 86 -0.71 -6.91 -12.13
C GLU A 86 -0.74 -7.28 -10.65
N VAL A 87 -1.67 -6.69 -9.90
CA VAL A 87 -1.82 -6.95 -8.46
C VAL A 87 -3.24 -7.41 -8.17
N SER A 88 -3.35 -8.56 -7.53
CA SER A 88 -4.60 -9.08 -6.99
C SER A 88 -4.40 -9.56 -5.56
N GLY A 89 -5.47 -9.67 -4.79
CA GLY A 89 -5.34 -10.13 -3.42
C GLY A 89 -6.66 -10.28 -2.70
N SER A 90 -6.54 -10.75 -1.47
CA SER A 90 -7.68 -10.94 -0.57
C SER A 90 -7.30 -10.65 0.87
N ALA A 91 -8.29 -10.22 1.64
CA ALA A 91 -8.22 -10.03 3.08
C ALA A 91 -9.12 -11.08 3.77
N THR A 92 -8.61 -11.72 4.80
CA THR A 92 -9.34 -12.72 5.59
C THR A 92 -9.29 -12.32 7.05
N ASN A 93 -10.45 -12.21 7.70
CA ASN A 93 -10.52 -11.88 9.13
C ASN A 93 -10.39 -13.12 10.04
N LEU A 94 -10.38 -12.93 11.35
CA LEU A 94 -10.28 -14.04 12.32
C LEU A 94 -11.48 -14.99 12.28
N ALA A 95 -12.64 -14.52 11.80
CA ALA A 95 -13.82 -15.35 11.53
C ALA A 95 -13.75 -16.14 10.22
N ASN A 96 -12.58 -16.17 9.54
CA ASN A 96 -12.35 -16.81 8.24
C ASN A 96 -13.23 -16.28 7.09
N GLN A 97 -13.78 -15.07 7.22
CA GLN A 97 -14.49 -14.41 6.14
C GLN A 97 -13.46 -13.80 5.18
N ARG A 98 -13.44 -14.30 3.95
CA ARG A 98 -12.52 -13.85 2.90
C ARG A 98 -13.19 -12.83 1.98
N THR A 99 -12.54 -11.69 1.81
CA THR A 99 -12.95 -10.61 0.91
C THR A 99 -11.90 -10.43 -0.18
N THR A 100 -12.33 -10.39 -1.45
CA THR A 100 -11.42 -10.05 -2.56
C THR A 100 -11.17 -8.55 -2.56
N VAL A 101 -9.89 -8.15 -2.66
CA VAL A 101 -9.51 -6.74 -2.72
C VAL A 101 -9.34 -6.33 -4.19
N ARG A 102 -10.04 -5.26 -4.58
CA ARG A 102 -9.91 -4.66 -5.92
C ARG A 102 -8.87 -3.56 -5.87
N PHE A 103 -7.80 -3.72 -6.63
CA PHE A 103 -6.74 -2.74 -6.74
C PHE A 103 -6.99 -1.76 -7.88
N ARG A 104 -6.71 -0.49 -7.64
CA ARG A 104 -6.56 0.54 -8.68
C ARG A 104 -5.09 0.96 -8.78
N GLU A 105 -4.61 1.08 -10.01
CA GLU A 105 -3.29 1.66 -10.27
C GLU A 105 -3.36 3.18 -10.14
N VAL A 106 -2.37 3.75 -9.47
CA VAL A 106 -2.19 5.19 -9.28
C VAL A 106 -0.75 5.53 -9.63
N ARG A 107 -0.56 6.55 -10.46
CA ARG A 107 0.77 7.06 -10.84
C ARG A 107 0.97 8.44 -10.24
N ASP A 108 2.06 8.61 -9.50
CA ASP A 108 2.47 9.87 -8.88
C ASP A 108 3.95 10.12 -9.21
N GLY A 109 4.20 11.01 -10.17
CA GLY A 109 5.52 11.15 -10.78
C GLY A 109 6.01 9.84 -11.39
N ASP A 110 7.18 9.38 -10.94
CA ASP A 110 7.80 8.12 -11.38
C ASP A 110 7.38 6.92 -10.51
N ALA A 111 6.53 7.12 -9.50
CA ALA A 111 6.04 6.06 -8.64
C ALA A 111 4.74 5.43 -9.18
N ILE A 112 4.61 4.12 -9.02
CA ILE A 112 3.41 3.34 -9.35
C ILE A 112 2.93 2.65 -8.08
N TYR A 113 1.68 2.92 -7.69
CA TYR A 113 1.01 2.33 -6.54
C TYR A 113 -0.22 1.54 -6.97
N TYR A 114 -0.45 0.42 -6.31
CA TYR A 114 -1.68 -0.35 -6.41
C TYR A 114 -2.42 -0.23 -5.08
N LEU A 115 -3.52 0.50 -5.11
CA LEU A 115 -4.31 0.85 -3.93
C LEU A 115 -5.60 0.02 -3.90
N GLY A 116 -5.83 -0.72 -2.82
CA GLY A 116 -6.99 -1.59 -2.65
C GLY A 116 -7.75 -1.30 -1.36
N GLU A 117 -9.05 -0.99 -1.46
CA GLU A 117 -9.92 -0.76 -0.30
C GLU A 117 -10.67 -2.04 0.08
N PHE A 118 -10.90 -2.24 1.37
CA PHE A 118 -11.69 -3.33 1.91
C PHE A 118 -12.39 -2.93 3.22
N PRO A 119 -13.55 -3.53 3.54
CA PRO A 119 -14.25 -3.24 4.79
C PRO A 119 -13.53 -3.84 6.00
N VAL A 120 -13.60 -3.14 7.13
CA VAL A 120 -13.15 -3.60 8.45
C VAL A 120 -14.35 -3.48 9.41
N SER A 121 -14.72 -4.58 10.06
CA SER A 121 -15.97 -4.68 10.84
C SER A 121 -15.78 -4.50 12.35
N GLY A 122 -14.59 -4.10 12.80
CA GLY A 122 -14.24 -3.96 14.21
C GLY A 122 -12.73 -4.09 14.45
N ALA A 123 -12.32 -4.11 15.72
CA ALA A 123 -10.97 -4.51 16.09
C ALA A 123 -10.73 -5.97 15.71
N ASP A 124 -9.79 -6.21 14.78
CA ASP A 124 -9.57 -7.53 14.18
C ASP A 124 -8.12 -7.65 13.66
N THR A 125 -7.68 -8.88 13.45
CA THR A 125 -6.43 -9.19 12.73
C THR A 125 -6.79 -9.68 11.33
N MET A 126 -6.47 -8.86 10.33
CA MET A 126 -6.67 -9.21 8.94
C MET A 126 -5.43 -9.92 8.40
N ARG A 127 -5.60 -11.10 7.81
CA ARG A 127 -4.60 -11.81 7.01
C ARG A 127 -4.77 -11.47 5.55
N PHE A 128 -3.71 -11.05 4.89
CA PHE A 128 -3.68 -10.73 3.48
C PHE A 128 -2.91 -11.80 2.70
N GLU A 129 -3.39 -12.08 1.51
CA GLU A 129 -2.68 -12.82 0.47
C GLU A 129 -2.66 -11.93 -0.78
N LEU A 130 -1.47 -11.63 -1.28
CA LEU A 130 -1.26 -10.81 -2.46
C LEU A 130 -0.55 -11.64 -3.54
N LYS A 131 -1.02 -11.51 -4.78
CA LYS A 131 -0.35 -12.01 -5.98
C LYS A 131 0.08 -10.81 -6.80
N VAL A 132 1.38 -10.73 -7.05
CA VAL A 132 2.04 -9.61 -7.72
C VAL A 132 2.80 -10.14 -8.92
N THR A 133 2.45 -9.66 -10.11
CA THR A 133 3.09 -10.06 -11.37
C THR A 133 3.70 -8.82 -12.03
N PRO A 134 5.00 -8.54 -11.84
CA PRO A 134 5.65 -7.44 -12.52
C PRO A 134 5.60 -7.60 -14.04
N ALA A 135 5.58 -6.49 -14.76
CA ALA A 135 5.68 -6.49 -16.21
C ALA A 135 6.98 -7.20 -16.66
N GLY A 136 6.82 -8.30 -17.40
CA GLY A 136 7.94 -9.14 -17.85
C GLY A 136 8.56 -10.01 -16.75
N GLY A 137 7.91 -10.17 -15.59
CA GLY A 137 8.33 -11.03 -14.49
C GLY A 137 7.36 -12.19 -14.24
N ALA A 138 7.77 -13.12 -13.37
CA ALA A 138 6.90 -14.18 -12.86
C ALA A 138 6.02 -13.67 -11.72
N THR A 139 4.86 -14.32 -11.53
CA THR A 139 3.97 -14.05 -10.39
C THR A 139 4.64 -14.46 -9.08
N HIS A 140 4.65 -13.53 -8.12
CA HIS A 140 5.04 -13.76 -6.74
C HIS A 140 3.82 -13.71 -5.83
N THR A 141 3.75 -14.63 -4.87
CA THR A 141 2.68 -14.65 -3.86
C THR A 141 3.27 -14.38 -2.50
N LEU A 142 2.71 -13.42 -1.78
CA LEU A 142 3.12 -13.08 -0.42
C LEU A 142 1.92 -13.01 0.52
N SER A 143 2.18 -13.15 1.81
CA SER A 143 1.14 -13.09 2.83
C SER A 143 1.64 -12.42 4.09
N PHE A 144 0.79 -11.61 4.71
CA PHE A 144 1.10 -10.90 5.95
C PHE A 144 -0.18 -10.64 6.74
N SER A 145 -0.03 -10.23 8.00
CA SER A 145 -1.16 -9.88 8.85
C SER A 145 -1.01 -8.47 9.40
N GLN A 146 -2.13 -7.77 9.54
CA GLN A 146 -2.19 -6.44 10.15
C GLN A 146 -3.34 -6.39 11.16
N ASN A 147 -3.06 -5.81 12.32
CA ASN A 147 -4.07 -5.53 13.33
C ASN A 147 -4.77 -4.20 13.01
N TYR A 148 -6.08 -4.20 13.13
CA TYR A 148 -6.95 -3.04 13.02
C TYR A 148 -7.64 -2.80 14.35
N VAL A 149 -7.84 -1.53 14.67
CA VAL A 149 -8.66 -1.08 15.79
C VAL A 149 -9.67 -0.10 15.20
N THR A 150 -10.93 -0.28 15.53
CA THR A 150 -11.99 0.68 15.22
C THR A 150 -12.32 1.49 16.46
N ASP A 151 -12.74 2.73 16.24
CA ASP A 151 -13.31 3.63 17.25
C ASP A 151 -14.75 3.23 17.66
#